data_AF-A0A3B9KL77-F1
#
_entry.id   AF-A0A3B9KL77-F1
#
_cell.length_a   1.000
_cell.length_b   1.000
_cell.length_c   1.000
_cell.angle_alpha   90.00
_cell.angle_beta   90.00
_cell.angle_gamma   90.00
#
_symmetry.space_group_name_H-M   'P 1'
#
loop_
_entity.id
_entity.type
_entity.pdbx_description
1 polymer ?
#
loop_
_entity_poly.entity_id
_entity_poly.type
_entity_poly.pdbx_seq_one_letter_code
_entity_poly.pdbx_strand_id
1 'polypeptide(L)'
;MLRLKFDPKLDFQIDSINSVVDLFKGQPKKPFDYTFQIFPNLLDLPNERIFENLQDIQKKNGLPLSTTDDLKETYNFTVEMETGTGKTYVYLRTILELNQKYGWTKFIIVVPSG
;
A
#
# COMPACT_ATOMS: atom_id res chain seq x y z
N MET A 1 13.88 31.79 11.88
CA MET A 1 13.57 31.12 10.59
C MET A 1 13.21 29.67 10.89
N LEU A 2 11.94 29.30 10.70
CA LEU A 2 11.50 27.91 10.87
C LEU A 2 12.12 27.08 9.73
N ARG A 3 13.03 26.16 10.05
CA ARG A 3 13.51 25.18 9.06
C ARG A 3 12.57 23.98 9.13
N LEU A 4 11.92 23.67 8.02
CA LEU A 4 11.13 22.45 7.87
C LEU A 4 12.10 21.27 8.03
N LYS A 5 12.09 20.62 9.20
CA LYS A 5 12.88 19.40 9.45
C LYS A 5 12.06 18.23 8.94
N PHE A 6 12.30 17.84 7.70
CA PHE A 6 11.76 16.61 7.15
C PHE A 6 12.49 15.42 7.76
N ASP A 7 11.74 14.49 8.35
CA ASP A 7 12.25 13.20 8.82
C ASP A 7 11.53 12.07 8.07
N PRO A 8 12.21 11.37 7.14
CA PRO A 8 11.60 10.27 6.40
C PRO A 8 11.44 8.98 7.22
N LYS A 9 11.93 8.94 8.47
CA LYS A 9 12.06 7.72 9.29
C LYS A 9 11.13 7.68 10.48
N LEU A 10 10.07 8.50 10.49
CA LEU A 10 9.07 8.46 11.55
C LEU A 10 8.35 7.10 11.55
N ASP A 11 8.43 6.37 12.66
CA ASP A 11 7.95 4.98 12.76
C ASP A 11 6.49 4.83 12.31
N PHE A 12 5.60 5.71 12.77
CA PHE A 12 4.18 5.66 12.39
C PHE A 12 3.94 5.85 10.88
N GLN A 13 4.81 6.60 10.18
CA GLN A 13 4.73 6.73 8.72
C GLN A 13 5.21 5.45 8.05
N ILE A 14 6.33 4.88 8.53
CA ILE A 14 6.89 3.63 8.06
C ILE A 14 5.90 2.47 8.26
N ASP A 15 5.25 2.41 9.42
CA ASP A 15 4.26 1.38 9.74
C ASP A 15 3.03 1.47 8.84
N SER A 16 2.58 2.69 8.53
CA SER A 16 1.48 2.93 7.59
C SER A 16 1.84 2.47 6.18
N ILE A 17 3.06 2.81 5.71
CA ILE A 17 3.58 2.38 4.41
C ILE A 17 3.68 0.84 4.34
N ASN A 18 4.29 0.23 5.36
CA ASN A 18 4.47 -1.22 5.43
C ASN A 18 3.14 -1.95 5.46
N SER A 19 2.12 -1.43 6.15
CA SER A 19 0.78 -2.02 6.18
C SER A 19 0.16 -2.12 4.78
N VAL A 20 0.40 -1.14 3.90
CA VAL A 20 -0.07 -1.24 2.50
C VAL A 20 0.81 -2.15 1.67
N VAL A 21 2.14 -2.06 1.82
CA VAL A 21 3.09 -2.84 1.00
C VAL A 21 3.02 -4.33 1.32
N ASP A 22 2.81 -4.69 2.59
CA ASP A 22 2.75 -6.07 3.05
C ASP A 22 1.42 -6.75 2.72
N LEU A 23 0.38 -5.98 2.37
CA LEU A 23 -0.88 -6.54 1.88
C LEU A 23 -0.66 -7.40 0.63
N PHE A 24 0.33 -7.02 -0.18
CA PHE A 24 0.73 -7.71 -1.41
C PHE A 24 1.98 -8.57 -1.23
N LYS A 25 2.35 -8.92 0.00
CA LYS A 25 3.50 -9.79 0.28
C LYS A 25 3.33 -11.12 -0.46
N GLY A 26 4.38 -11.49 -1.22
CA GLY A 26 4.38 -12.67 -2.09
C GLY A 26 4.07 -12.39 -3.57
N GLN A 27 3.65 -11.17 -3.92
CA GLN A 27 3.47 -10.78 -5.32
C GLN A 27 4.81 -10.86 -6.06
N PRO A 28 4.89 -11.59 -7.19
CA PRO A 28 6.11 -11.63 -8.00
C PRO A 28 6.34 -10.28 -8.69
N LYS A 29 7.61 -9.85 -8.69
CA LYS A 29 8.07 -8.74 -9.52
C LYS A 29 8.36 -9.27 -10.92
N LYS A 30 7.52 -8.92 -11.89
CA LYS A 30 7.74 -9.30 -13.29
C LYS A 30 8.82 -8.41 -13.93
N PRO A 31 9.76 -8.98 -14.69
CA PRO A 31 10.74 -8.19 -15.43
C PRO A 31 10.01 -7.32 -16.48
N PHE A 32 10.57 -6.14 -16.74
CA PHE A 32 10.02 -5.23 -17.74
C PHE A 32 10.28 -5.82 -19.13
N ASP A 33 9.23 -6.23 -19.83
CA ASP A 33 9.34 -6.75 -21.19
C ASP A 33 9.06 -5.65 -22.22
N TYR A 34 10.12 -5.00 -22.70
CA TYR A 34 10.07 -3.91 -23.67
C TYR A 34 9.37 -4.26 -25.00
N THR A 35 9.05 -5.52 -25.25
CA THR A 35 8.30 -5.94 -26.44
C THR A 35 6.82 -5.55 -26.38
N PHE A 36 6.25 -5.36 -25.19
CA PHE A 36 4.88 -4.90 -25.02
C PHE A 36 4.83 -3.38 -24.94
N GLN A 37 3.98 -2.74 -25.75
CA GLN A 37 3.76 -1.28 -25.66
C GLN A 37 2.92 -0.87 -24.43
N ILE A 38 2.21 -1.83 -23.81
CA ILE A 38 1.33 -1.60 -22.66
C ILE A 38 1.74 -2.51 -21.51
N PHE A 39 2.10 -1.89 -20.37
CA PHE A 39 2.53 -2.56 -19.15
C PHE A 39 1.46 -2.47 -18.06
N PRO A 40 0.51 -3.40 -17.93
CA PRO A 40 -0.47 -3.35 -16.84
C PRO A 40 0.18 -3.65 -15.48
N ASN A 41 -0.35 -3.09 -14.40
CA ASN A 41 -0.09 -3.63 -13.08
C ASN A 41 -0.89 -4.94 -12.96
N LEU A 42 -0.21 -6.05 -12.74
CA LEU A 42 -0.85 -7.35 -12.53
C LEU A 42 -0.78 -7.73 -11.06
N LEU A 43 -1.91 -8.22 -10.55
CA LEU A 43 -2.00 -8.89 -9.26
C LEU A 43 -2.09 -10.39 -9.53
N ASP A 44 -1.01 -11.11 -9.22
CA ASP A 44 -0.89 -12.55 -9.42
C ASP A 44 -1.05 -13.32 -8.10
N LEU A 45 -1.35 -12.62 -7.00
CA LEU A 45 -1.65 -13.23 -5.71
C LEU A 45 -3.08 -13.79 -5.70
N PRO A 46 -3.28 -15.02 -5.19
CA PRO A 46 -4.62 -15.53 -4.96
C PRO A 46 -5.28 -14.79 -3.79
N ASN A 47 -6.60 -14.72 -3.80
CA ASN A 47 -7.39 -13.97 -2.81
C ASN A 47 -7.09 -14.42 -1.38
N GLU A 48 -6.85 -15.71 -1.17
CA GLU A 48 -6.52 -16.30 0.12
C GLU A 48 -5.22 -15.71 0.68
N ARG A 49 -4.23 -15.43 -0.18
CA ARG A 49 -2.97 -14.81 0.26
C ARG A 49 -3.15 -13.34 0.63
N ILE A 50 -4.00 -12.60 -0.09
CA ILE A 50 -4.36 -11.23 0.29
C ILE A 50 -5.06 -11.23 1.66
N PHE A 51 -5.96 -12.18 1.89
CA PHE A 51 -6.65 -12.33 3.15
C PHE A 51 -5.71 -12.67 4.31
N GLU A 52 -4.80 -13.62 4.13
CA GLU A 52 -3.78 -13.96 5.13
C GLU A 52 -2.91 -12.76 5.46
N ASN A 53 -2.41 -12.04 4.44
CA ASN A 53 -1.61 -10.84 4.62
C ASN A 53 -2.37 -9.76 5.40
N LEU A 54 -3.65 -9.53 5.06
CA LEU A 54 -4.52 -8.59 5.76
C LEU A 54 -4.65 -8.93 7.24
N GLN A 55 -4.94 -10.20 7.55
CA GLN A 55 -5.07 -10.63 8.95
C GLN A 55 -3.75 -10.49 9.71
N ASP A 56 -2.61 -10.75 9.09
CA ASP A 56 -1.31 -10.57 9.71
C ASP A 56 -1.01 -9.09 10.01
N ILE A 57 -1.36 -8.19 9.08
CA ILE A 57 -1.28 -6.74 9.27
C ILE A 57 -2.20 -6.29 10.41
N GLN A 58 -3.44 -6.77 10.43
CA GLN A 58 -4.41 -6.45 11.48
C GLN A 58 -3.92 -6.91 12.86
N LYS A 59 -3.42 -8.16 12.99
CA LYS A 59 -2.83 -8.67 14.23
C LYS A 59 -1.66 -7.80 14.70
N LYS A 60 -0.74 -7.46 13.79
CA LYS A 60 0.43 -6.62 14.10
C LYS A 60 0.02 -5.24 14.61
N ASN A 61 -1.03 -4.66 14.04
CA ASN A 61 -1.54 -3.34 14.39
C ASN A 61 -2.60 -3.37 15.52
N GLY A 62 -2.91 -4.53 16.10
CA GLY A 62 -3.91 -4.66 17.16
C GLY A 62 -5.35 -4.36 16.71
N LEU A 63 -5.65 -4.58 15.43
CA LEU A 63 -6.97 -4.32 14.82
C LEU A 63 -7.85 -5.59 14.86
N PRO A 64 -9.19 -5.43 14.85
CA PRO A 64 -10.11 -6.53 14.62
C PRO A 64 -9.79 -7.27 13.32
N LEU A 65 -9.89 -8.60 13.35
CA LEU A 65 -9.60 -9.42 12.17
C LEU A 65 -10.79 -9.42 11.22
N SER A 66 -10.51 -9.18 9.94
CA SER A 66 -11.48 -9.37 8.88
C SER A 66 -11.81 -10.85 8.69
N THR A 67 -13.01 -11.08 8.19
CA THR A 67 -13.54 -12.35 7.72
C THR A 67 -13.42 -12.45 6.21
N THR A 68 -13.63 -13.65 5.66
CA THR A 68 -13.67 -13.84 4.20
C THR A 68 -14.81 -13.07 3.54
N ASP A 69 -15.87 -12.76 4.29
CA ASP A 69 -17.01 -11.99 3.79
C ASP A 69 -16.63 -10.53 3.50
N ASP A 70 -15.67 -9.97 4.27
CA ASP A 70 -15.16 -8.61 4.07
C ASP A 70 -14.35 -8.43 2.78
N LEU A 71 -13.94 -9.54 2.13
CA LEU A 71 -13.16 -9.56 0.88
C LEU A 71 -13.94 -10.10 -0.31
N LYS A 72 -15.25 -10.33 -0.19
CA LYS A 72 -16.09 -10.80 -1.31
C LYS A 72 -16.27 -9.77 -2.41
N GLU A 73 -16.20 -8.49 -2.04
CA GLU A 73 -16.37 -7.36 -2.94
C GLU A 73 -15.03 -6.84 -3.47
N THR A 74 -15.07 -5.78 -4.27
CA THR A 74 -13.88 -5.08 -4.74
C THR A 74 -12.99 -4.68 -3.56
N TYR A 75 -11.68 -4.95 -3.67
CA TYR A 75 -10.69 -4.57 -2.67
C TYR A 75 -10.78 -3.10 -2.28
N ASN A 76 -11.12 -2.86 -1.01
CA ASN A 76 -11.21 -1.53 -0.43
C ASN A 76 -10.62 -1.58 0.98
N PHE A 77 -9.43 -1.00 1.12
CA PHE A 77 -8.66 -1.02 2.36
C PHE A 77 -8.44 0.40 2.86
N THR A 78 -8.51 0.58 4.17
CA THR A 78 -8.39 1.88 4.81
C THR A 78 -7.12 1.94 5.64
N VAL A 79 -6.36 3.02 5.47
CA VAL A 79 -5.29 3.43 6.40
C VAL A 79 -5.75 4.73 7.07
N GLU A 80 -6.03 4.66 8.36
CA GLU A 80 -6.41 5.82 9.16
C GLU A 80 -5.18 6.50 9.73
N MET A 81 -5.11 7.82 9.58
CA MET A 81 -4.02 8.62 10.13
C MET A 81 -4.55 9.97 10.60
N GLU A 82 -4.06 10.42 11.76
CA GLU A 82 -4.40 11.73 12.33
C GLU A 82 -3.99 12.89 11.40
N THR A 83 -4.63 14.05 11.52
CA THR A 83 -4.23 15.25 10.78
C THR A 83 -2.84 15.72 11.20
N GLY A 84 -2.05 16.24 10.25
CA GLY A 84 -0.68 16.68 10.54
C GLY A 84 0.38 15.56 10.61
N THR A 85 0.01 14.29 10.43
CA THR A 85 0.96 13.15 10.45
C THR A 85 1.61 12.85 9.09
N GLY A 86 1.31 13.63 8.05
CA GLY A 86 1.97 13.48 6.75
C GLY A 86 1.39 12.39 5.84
N LYS A 87 0.06 12.18 5.87
CA LYS A 87 -0.68 11.32 4.91
C LYS A 87 -0.22 11.46 3.46
N THR A 88 0.05 12.69 3.02
CA THR A 88 0.57 12.98 1.68
C THR A 88 1.89 12.30 1.38
N TYR A 89 2.83 12.37 2.31
CA TYR A 89 4.10 11.68 2.17
C TYR A 89 3.92 10.16 2.20
N VAL A 90 3.05 9.65 3.08
CA VAL A 90 2.78 8.22 3.19
C VAL A 90 2.26 7.65 1.86
N TYR A 91 1.21 8.21 1.23
CA TYR A 91 0.71 7.63 -0.02
C TYR A 91 1.74 7.73 -1.16
N LEU A 92 2.53 8.81 -1.22
CA LEU A 92 3.58 8.98 -2.24
C LEU A 92 4.69 7.95 -2.07
N ARG A 93 5.17 7.76 -0.83
CA ARG A 93 6.20 6.78 -0.56
C ARG A 93 5.69 5.35 -0.75
N THR A 94 4.45 5.05 -0.36
CA THR A 94 3.82 3.76 -0.63
C THR A 94 3.85 3.43 -2.13
N ILE A 95 3.53 4.39 -3.01
CA ILE A 95 3.62 4.21 -4.46
C ILE A 95 5.04 3.83 -4.90
N LEU A 96 6.06 4.49 -4.37
CA LEU A 96 7.46 4.19 -4.66
C LEU A 96 7.88 2.80 -4.16
N GLU A 97 7.45 2.42 -2.97
CA GLU A 97 7.78 1.11 -2.38
C GLU A 97 7.08 -0.04 -3.12
N LEU A 98 5.81 0.17 -3.56
CA LEU A 98 5.10 -0.78 -4.42
C LEU A 98 5.79 -0.94 -5.79
N ASN A 99 6.31 0.15 -6.36
CA ASN A 99 7.13 0.08 -7.57
C ASN A 99 8.43 -0.69 -7.32
N GLN A 100 9.15 -0.36 -6.26
CA GLN A 100 10.43 -0.99 -5.94
C GLN A 100 10.26 -2.49 -5.70
N LYS A 101 9.24 -2.89 -4.92
CA LYS A 101 9.01 -4.27 -4.49
C LYS A 101 8.32 -5.11 -5.56
N TYR A 102 7.31 -4.56 -6.25
CA TYR A 102 6.44 -5.34 -7.15
C TYR A 102 6.45 -4.87 -8.61
N GLY A 103 7.12 -3.77 -8.94
CA GLY A 103 7.25 -3.26 -10.31
C GLY A 103 6.02 -2.52 -10.84
N TRP A 104 5.03 -2.24 -9.99
CA TRP A 104 3.85 -1.47 -10.39
C TRP A 104 4.19 -0.01 -10.70
N THR A 105 3.62 0.54 -11.78
CA THR A 105 4.01 1.85 -12.34
C THR A 105 2.85 2.81 -12.53
N LYS A 106 1.62 2.30 -12.56
CA LYS A 106 0.41 3.11 -12.78
C LYS A 106 -0.42 3.21 -11.52
N PHE A 107 -0.65 4.43 -11.04
CA PHE A 107 -1.42 4.71 -9.83
C PHE A 107 -2.34 5.90 -10.08
N ILE A 108 -3.54 5.87 -9.51
CA ILE A 108 -4.52 6.97 -9.60
C ILE A 108 -4.76 7.44 -8.17
N ILE A 109 -4.53 8.73 -7.92
CA ILE A 109 -4.84 9.38 -6.66
C ILE A 109 -6.06 10.25 -6.90
N VAL A 110 -7.18 9.90 -6.25
CA VAL A 110 -8.40 10.70 -6.29
C VAL A 110 -8.43 11.56 -5.03
N VAL A 111 -8.49 12.88 -5.20
CA VAL A 111 -8.58 13.85 -4.11
C VAL A 111 -9.89 14.63 -4.30
N PRO A 112 -10.71 14.80 -3.25
CA PRO A 112 -11.88 15.66 -3.36
C PRO A 112 -11.44 17.10 -3.67
N SER A 113 -12.01 17.68 -4.73
CA SER A 113 -11.95 19.12 -4.95
C SER A 113 -12.90 19.77 -3.95
N GLY A 114 -12.33 20.45 -2.95
CA GLY A 114 -13.08 21.29 -2.03
C GLY A 114 -13.72 22.50 -2.70
#